data_AF-A0AAP6EHH5-F1
#
_entry.id   AF-A0AAP6EHH5-F1
#
_cell.length_a   1.000
_cell.length_b   1.000
_cell.length_c   1.000
_cell.angle_alpha   90.00
_cell.angle_beta   90.00
_cell.angle_gamma   90.00
#
_symmetry.space_group_name_H-M   'P 1'
#
loop_
_entity.id
_entity.type
_entity.pdbx_description
1 polymer ?
#
loop_
_entity_poly.entity_id
_entity_poly.type
_entity_poly.pdbx_seq_one_letter_code
_entity_poly.pdbx_strand_id
1 'polypeptide(L)'
;MATKMNEDIAREREDRVMLLRTRDRMEFREIAAEIGADVKNTYQAWKRGRARLHQEAAESFGAYVGEQLATCRQVVDGLMPMVRAGGMHAPKAGEAIIRAMDHEAKLLGLYAPVKHNVTVTDEMTARVKALADELAALDDA
;
A
#
# COMPACT_ATOMS: atom_id res chain seq x y z
N MET A 1 10.33 14.51 -36.32
CA MET A 1 8.98 15.06 -36.05
C MET A 1 7.88 14.01 -36.22
N ALA A 2 7.89 13.20 -37.28
CA ALA A 2 6.91 12.12 -37.48
C ALA A 2 6.87 11.07 -36.33
N THR A 3 8.01 10.76 -35.71
CA THR A 3 8.12 9.77 -34.63
C THR A 3 7.39 10.21 -33.35
N LYS A 4 7.58 11.46 -32.91
CA LYS A 4 6.89 12.03 -31.75
C LYS A 4 5.37 12.09 -31.94
N MET A 5 4.93 12.52 -33.12
CA MET A 5 3.50 12.62 -33.43
C MET A 5 2.82 11.25 -33.42
N ASN A 6 3.50 10.20 -33.91
CA ASN A 6 2.99 8.84 -33.85
C ASN A 6 2.96 8.28 -32.41
N GLU A 7 3.94 8.64 -31.57
CA GLU A 7 3.95 8.28 -30.14
C GLU A 7 2.80 8.96 -29.38
N ASP A 8 2.52 10.22 -29.66
CA ASP A 8 1.42 10.97 -29.03
C ASP A 8 0.06 10.40 -29.43
N ILE A 9 -0.14 10.04 -30.71
CA ILE A 9 -1.37 9.37 -31.18
C ILE A 9 -1.55 7.99 -30.53
N ALA A 10 -0.46 7.23 -30.37
CA ALA A 10 -0.51 5.94 -29.69
C ALA A 10 -0.88 6.10 -28.20
N ARG A 11 -0.36 7.15 -27.56
CA ARG A 11 -0.64 7.49 -26.16
C ARG A 11 -2.10 7.89 -25.96
N GLU A 12 -2.63 8.75 -26.82
CA GLU A 12 -4.03 9.18 -26.75
C GLU A 12 -5.01 8.01 -26.92
N ARG A 13 -4.67 7.06 -27.81
CA ARG A 13 -5.43 5.81 -27.97
C ARG A 13 -5.38 4.93 -26.72
N GLU A 14 -4.22 4.81 -26.07
CA GLU A 14 -4.10 4.06 -24.81
C GLU A 14 -4.92 4.68 -23.68
N ASP A 15 -4.89 5.99 -23.52
CA ASP A 15 -5.69 6.72 -22.53
C ASP A 15 -7.20 6.55 -22.79
N ARG A 16 -7.61 6.63 -24.06
CA ARG A 16 -9.00 6.42 -24.46
C ARG A 16 -9.48 5.00 -24.13
N VAL A 17 -8.69 3.98 -24.44
CA VAL A 17 -8.99 2.58 -24.09
C VAL A 17 -9.10 2.39 -22.59
N MET A 18 -8.20 3.02 -21.81
CA MET A 18 -8.25 2.98 -20.35
C MET A 18 -9.55 3.59 -19.81
N LEU A 19 -9.95 4.76 -20.30
CA LEU A 19 -11.19 5.43 -19.88
C LEU A 19 -12.43 4.60 -20.19
N LEU A 20 -12.57 4.13 -21.43
CA LEU A 20 -13.73 3.34 -21.86
C LEU A 20 -13.85 2.02 -21.06
N ARG A 21 -12.71 1.38 -20.74
CA ARG A 21 -12.72 0.13 -19.96
C ARG A 21 -13.02 0.34 -18.48
N THR A 22 -12.48 1.40 -17.88
CA THR A 22 -12.55 1.62 -16.43
C THR A 22 -13.77 2.42 -15.99
N ARG A 23 -14.12 3.48 -16.72
CA ARG A 23 -15.25 4.36 -16.41
C ARG A 23 -16.55 3.82 -17.00
N ASP A 24 -16.52 3.55 -18.31
CA ASP A 24 -17.73 3.22 -19.07
C ASP A 24 -18.00 1.70 -19.10
N ARG A 25 -17.09 0.90 -18.52
CA ARG A 25 -17.17 -0.57 -18.35
C ARG A 25 -17.40 -1.35 -19.66
N MET A 26 -17.03 -0.77 -20.80
CA MET A 26 -17.19 -1.42 -22.10
C MET A 26 -16.31 -2.66 -22.24
N GLU A 27 -16.75 -3.61 -23.06
CA GLU A 27 -15.98 -4.79 -23.42
C GLU A 27 -14.98 -4.48 -24.54
N PHE A 28 -13.86 -5.21 -24.60
CA PHE A 28 -12.78 -4.91 -25.56
C PHE A 28 -13.21 -4.95 -27.02
N ARG A 29 -14.25 -5.74 -27.36
CA ARG A 29 -14.81 -5.77 -28.72
C ARG A 29 -15.56 -4.48 -29.06
N GLU A 30 -16.26 -3.90 -28.10
CA GLU A 30 -17.02 -2.66 -28.27
C GLU A 30 -16.06 -1.47 -28.36
N ILE A 31 -15.05 -1.46 -27.47
CA ILE A 31 -13.98 -0.46 -27.51
C ILE A 31 -13.23 -0.51 -28.85
N ALA A 32 -12.86 -1.71 -29.31
CA ALA A 32 -12.21 -1.92 -30.60
C ALA A 32 -13.01 -1.36 -31.78
N ALA A 33 -14.32 -1.59 -31.79
CA ALA A 33 -15.23 -1.04 -32.79
C ALA A 33 -15.31 0.50 -32.71
N GLU A 34 -15.33 1.07 -31.51
CA GLU A 34 -15.43 2.53 -31.32
C GLU A 34 -14.15 3.28 -31.70
N ILE A 35 -12.97 2.72 -31.40
CA ILE A 35 -11.68 3.37 -31.71
C ILE A 35 -11.13 3.00 -33.09
N GLY A 36 -11.81 2.11 -33.82
CA GLY A 36 -11.37 1.63 -35.13
C GLY A 36 -10.07 0.82 -35.08
N ALA A 37 -9.94 -0.08 -34.10
CA ALA A 37 -8.75 -0.93 -33.92
C ALA A 37 -9.11 -2.40 -33.71
N ASP A 38 -8.14 -3.28 -33.87
CA ASP A 38 -8.33 -4.71 -33.59
C ASP A 38 -8.49 -4.96 -32.08
N VAL A 39 -9.29 -5.97 -31.73
CA VAL A 39 -9.50 -6.40 -30.33
C VAL A 39 -8.17 -6.72 -29.63
N LYS A 40 -7.25 -7.40 -30.34
CA LYS A 40 -5.92 -7.73 -29.82
C LYS A 40 -5.12 -6.48 -29.50
N ASN A 41 -5.13 -5.48 -30.38
CA ASN A 41 -4.39 -4.23 -30.20
C ASN A 41 -4.99 -3.40 -29.07
N THR A 42 -6.32 -3.40 -28.96
CA THR A 42 -7.06 -2.76 -27.86
C THR A 42 -6.68 -3.36 -26.50
N TYR A 43 -6.64 -4.69 -26.40
CA TYR A 43 -6.20 -5.37 -25.17
C TYR A 43 -4.75 -5.05 -24.81
N GLN A 44 -3.84 -5.04 -25.80
CA GLN A 44 -2.44 -4.68 -25.56
C GLN A 44 -2.27 -3.21 -25.14
N ALA A 45 -3.03 -2.30 -25.74
CA ALA A 45 -3.07 -0.89 -25.36
C ALA A 45 -3.54 -0.73 -23.90
N TRP A 46 -4.61 -1.42 -23.51
CA TRP A 46 -5.08 -1.45 -22.11
C TRP A 46 -4.01 -1.99 -21.16
N LYS A 47 -3.34 -3.10 -21.52
CA LYS A 47 -2.28 -3.69 -20.70
C LYS A 47 -1.12 -2.72 -20.48
N ARG A 48 -0.68 -2.01 -21.54
CA ARG A 48 0.39 -1.01 -21.45
C ARG A 48 -0.04 0.20 -20.62
N GLY A 49 -1.23 0.75 -20.88
CA GLY A 49 -1.79 1.86 -20.11
C GLY A 49 -1.91 1.54 -18.62
N ARG A 50 -2.36 0.33 -18.27
CA ARG A 50 -2.43 -0.13 -16.88
C ARG A 50 -1.05 -0.27 -16.23
N ALA A 51 -0.07 -0.87 -16.93
CA ALA A 51 1.29 -1.01 -16.40
C ALA A 51 1.93 0.36 -16.13
N ARG A 52 1.75 1.31 -17.07
CA ARG A 52 2.20 2.69 -16.90
C ARG A 52 1.51 3.38 -15.72
N LEU A 53 0.19 3.27 -15.61
CA LEU A 53 -0.55 3.87 -14.49
C LEU A 53 -0.10 3.31 -13.14
N HIS A 54 0.23 2.02 -13.05
CA HIS A 54 0.82 1.45 -11.84
C HIS A 54 2.20 2.04 -11.54
N GLN A 55 3.03 2.26 -12.55
CA GLN A 55 4.35 2.87 -12.38
C GLN A 55 4.23 4.35 -11.96
N GLU A 56 3.40 5.14 -12.64
CA GLU A 56 3.13 6.54 -12.29
C GLU A 56 2.51 6.66 -10.89
N ALA A 57 1.62 5.74 -10.52
CA ALA A 57 1.05 5.68 -9.18
C ALA A 57 2.11 5.31 -8.14
N ALA A 58 3.04 4.40 -8.45
CA ALA A 58 4.13 4.04 -7.54
C ALA A 58 5.10 5.21 -7.33
N GLU A 59 5.44 5.94 -8.40
CA GLU A 59 6.29 7.15 -8.33
C GLU A 59 5.60 8.26 -7.53
N SER A 60 4.32 8.53 -7.82
CA SER A 60 3.52 9.53 -7.10
C SER A 60 3.34 9.16 -5.62
N PHE A 61 3.14 7.88 -5.34
CA PHE A 61 3.05 7.37 -3.97
C PHE A 61 4.39 7.54 -3.23
N GLY A 62 5.51 7.28 -3.88
CA GLY A 62 6.85 7.51 -3.32
C GLY A 62 7.08 8.99 -2.96
N ALA A 63 6.71 9.91 -3.86
CA ALA A 63 6.79 11.34 -3.60
C ALA A 63 5.90 11.76 -2.40
N TYR A 64 4.66 11.29 -2.38
CA TYR A 64 3.73 11.54 -1.27
C TYR A 64 4.27 11.02 0.08
N VAL A 65 4.80 9.80 0.11
CA VAL A 65 5.43 9.24 1.33
C VAL A 65 6.61 10.11 1.76
N GLY A 66 7.45 10.57 0.82
CA GLY A 66 8.55 11.48 1.10
C GLY A 66 8.10 12.79 1.77
N GLU A 67 7.04 13.42 1.27
CA GLU A 67 6.46 14.64 1.86
C GLU A 67 5.90 14.41 3.27
N GLN A 68 5.22 13.28 3.49
CA GLN A 68 4.71 12.91 4.81
C GLN A 68 5.84 12.66 5.81
N LEU A 69 6.92 11.98 5.40
CA LEU A 69 8.10 11.77 6.22
C LEU A 69 8.79 13.09 6.57
N ALA A 70 8.93 14.00 5.61
CA ALA A 70 9.49 15.34 5.86
C ALA A 70 8.65 16.13 6.87
N THR A 71 7.32 16.04 6.77
CA THR A 71 6.39 16.67 7.72
C THR A 71 6.54 16.10 9.13
N CYS A 72 6.61 14.77 9.27
CA CYS A 72 6.84 14.12 10.57
C CYS A 72 8.15 14.59 11.19
N ARG A 73 9.22 14.68 10.39
CA ARG A 73 10.53 15.15 10.86
C ARG A 73 10.52 16.61 11.28
N GLN A 74 9.83 17.48 10.56
CA GLN A 74 9.65 18.89 10.96
C GLN A 74 8.94 19.02 12.31
N VAL A 75 7.91 18.20 12.57
CA VAL A 75 7.21 18.16 13.86
C VAL A 75 8.16 17.71 14.97
N VAL A 76 8.94 16.65 14.74
CA VAL A 76 9.93 16.15 15.71
C VAL A 76 10.97 17.23 16.01
N ASP A 77 11.64 17.77 14.99
CA ASP A 77 12.72 18.75 15.16
C ASP A 77 12.21 20.07 15.76
N GLY A 78 11.00 20.50 15.40
CA GLY A 78 10.39 21.74 15.91
C GLY A 78 9.95 21.64 17.37
N LEU A 79 9.45 20.48 17.82
CA LEU A 79 8.93 20.29 19.18
C LEU A 79 9.97 19.74 20.15
N MET A 80 11.02 19.07 19.67
CA MET A 80 12.07 18.48 20.51
C MET A 80 12.74 19.49 21.47
N PRO A 81 13.03 20.73 21.07
CA PRO A 81 13.60 21.73 21.97
C PRO A 81 12.67 22.06 23.15
N MET A 82 11.36 22.10 22.91
CA MET A 82 10.35 22.37 23.96
C MET A 82 10.27 21.22 24.97
N VAL A 83 10.40 19.98 24.51
CA VAL A 83 10.47 18.81 25.39
C VAL A 83 11.75 18.84 26.23
N ARG A 84 12.89 19.15 25.61
CA ARG A 84 14.20 19.23 26.29
C ARG A 84 14.29 20.36 27.31
N ALA A 85 13.70 21.52 27.00
CA ALA A 85 13.67 22.67 27.92
C ALA A 85 12.81 22.41 29.17
N GLY A 86 11.84 21.50 29.08
CA GLY A 86 10.89 21.24 30.14
C GLY A 86 9.88 22.38 30.32
N GLY A 87 8.83 22.13 31.11
CA GLY A 87 7.77 23.11 31.40
C GLY A 87 6.37 22.58 31.15
N MET A 88 5.36 23.45 31.33
CA MET A 88 3.94 23.09 31.29
C MET A 88 3.48 22.46 29.95
N HIS A 89 4.13 22.82 28.84
CA HIS A 89 3.77 22.32 27.50
C HIS A 89 4.60 21.11 27.05
N ALA A 90 5.66 20.73 27.77
CA ALA A 90 6.55 19.63 27.40
C ALA A 90 5.83 18.27 27.26
N PRO A 91 4.85 17.90 28.13
CA PRO A 91 4.11 16.64 27.96
C PRO A 91 3.32 16.58 26.66
N LYS A 92 2.64 17.67 26.27
CA LYS A 92 1.86 17.75 25.03
C LYS A 92 2.76 17.72 23.79
N ALA A 93 3.90 18.39 23.84
CA ALA A 93 4.91 18.34 22.78
C ALA A 93 5.49 16.92 22.64
N GLY A 94 5.77 16.24 23.76
CA GLY A 94 6.24 14.85 23.75
C GLY A 94 5.24 13.88 23.14
N GLU A 95 3.95 14.02 23.45
CA GLU A 95 2.89 13.19 22.84
C GLU A 95 2.81 13.41 21.32
N ALA A 96 2.88 14.65 20.86
CA ALA A 96 2.87 14.97 19.43
C ALA A 96 4.08 14.37 18.70
N ILE A 97 5.27 14.40 19.31
CA ILE A 97 6.49 13.76 18.79
C ILE A 97 6.30 12.24 18.68
N ILE A 98 5.80 11.59 19.74
CA ILE A 98 5.56 10.14 19.74
C ILE A 98 4.58 9.74 18.63
N ARG A 99 3.51 10.51 18.42
CA ARG A 99 2.56 10.27 17.33
C ARG A 99 3.20 10.46 15.95
N ALA A 100 4.05 11.47 15.79
CA ALA A 100 4.79 11.68 14.54
C ALA A 100 5.75 10.51 14.25
N MET A 101 6.45 10.00 15.26
CA MET A 101 7.34 8.84 15.14
C MET A 101 6.57 7.54 14.83
N ASP A 102 5.41 7.32 15.45
CA ASP A 102 4.54 6.18 15.14
C ASP A 102 4.02 6.24 13.70
N HIS A 103 3.65 7.43 13.23
CA HIS A 103 3.24 7.62 11.83
C HIS A 103 4.40 7.38 10.85
N GLU A 104 5.60 7.89 11.15
CA GLU A 104 6.82 7.63 10.36
C GLU A 104 7.14 6.12 10.28
N ALA A 105 7.05 5.40 11.40
CA ALA A 105 7.27 3.95 11.42
C ALA A 105 6.26 3.17 10.55
N LYS A 106 5.00 3.63 10.50
CA LYS A 106 3.96 3.06 9.63
C LYS A 106 4.23 3.36 8.15
N LEU A 107 4.63 4.58 7.81
CA LEU A 107 4.97 4.98 6.44
C LEU A 107 6.17 4.19 5.90
N LEU A 108 7.15 3.87 6.75
CA LEU A 108 8.31 3.06 6.39
C LEU A 108 8.05 1.54 6.40
N GLY A 109 6.85 1.10 6.80
CA GLY A 109 6.53 -0.32 6.92
C GLY A 109 7.25 -1.05 8.06
N LEU A 110 7.86 -0.32 8.99
CA LEU A 110 8.51 -0.89 10.19
C LEU A 110 7.49 -1.45 11.18
N TYR A 111 6.25 -0.96 11.10
CA TYR A 111 5.11 -1.44 11.87
C TYR A 111 4.29 -2.44 11.06
N ALA A 112 4.87 -3.59 10.71
CA ALA A 112 4.11 -4.71 10.17
C ALA A 112 3.73 -5.64 11.34
N PRO A 113 2.49 -5.58 11.90
CA PRO A 113 2.07 -6.53 12.90
C PRO A 113 2.08 -7.93 12.27
N VAL A 114 2.83 -8.86 12.88
CA VAL A 114 2.82 -10.27 12.46
C VAL A 114 1.44 -10.84 12.81
N LYS A 115 0.53 -10.82 11.84
CA LYS A 115 -0.79 -11.46 11.98
C LYS A 115 -0.61 -12.96 11.81
N HIS A 116 -0.45 -13.68 12.92
CA HIS A 116 -0.54 -15.14 12.91
C HIS A 116 -2.01 -15.55 12.84
N ASN A 117 -2.42 -16.14 11.73
CA ASN A 117 -3.72 -16.81 11.64
C ASN A 117 -3.54 -18.25 12.13
N VAL A 118 -3.68 -18.46 13.44
CA VAL A 118 -3.53 -19.78 14.05
C VAL A 118 -4.87 -20.49 13.97
N THR A 119 -4.99 -21.43 13.03
CA THR A 119 -6.11 -22.37 13.00
C THR A 119 -5.75 -23.58 13.86
N VAL A 120 -6.32 -23.68 15.06
CA VAL A 120 -6.17 -24.88 15.89
C VAL A 120 -7.04 -25.97 15.29
N THR A 121 -6.44 -27.04 14.79
CA THR A 121 -7.16 -28.23 14.34
C THR A 121 -7.53 -29.10 15.54
N ASP A 122 -8.63 -29.86 15.44
CA ASP A 122 -9.10 -30.73 16.52
C ASP A 122 -8.04 -31.76 16.96
N GLU A 123 -7.16 -32.16 16.04
CA GLU A 123 -6.01 -33.03 16.30
C GLU A 123 -4.97 -32.38 17.24
N MET A 124 -4.73 -31.07 17.11
CA MET A 124 -3.86 -30.33 18.03
C MET A 124 -4.49 -30.20 19.42
N THR A 125 -5.82 -30.01 19.50
CA THR A 125 -6.54 -29.98 20.79
C THR A 125 -6.47 -31.33 21.49
N ALA A 126 -6.58 -32.43 20.76
CA ALA A 126 -6.45 -33.78 21.30
C ALA A 126 -5.02 -34.06 21.80
N ARG A 127 -4.00 -33.64 21.06
CA ARG A 127 -2.59 -33.75 21.48
C ARG A 127 -2.27 -32.91 22.71
N VAL A 128 -2.77 -31.68 22.78
CA VAL A 128 -2.58 -30.80 23.95
C VAL A 128 -3.26 -31.38 25.19
N LYS A 129 -4.46 -31.97 25.06
CA LYS A 129 -5.12 -32.66 26.16
C LYS A 129 -4.35 -33.89 26.63
N ALA A 130 -3.89 -34.74 25.70
CA ALA A 130 -3.08 -35.91 26.05
C ALA A 130 -1.79 -35.53 26.79
N LEU A 131 -1.09 -34.48 26.33
CA LEU A 131 0.09 -33.96 27.02
C LEU A 131 -0.23 -33.34 28.40
N ALA A 132 -1.38 -32.69 28.55
CA ALA A 132 -1.82 -32.14 29.82
C ALA A 132 -2.16 -33.25 30.83
N ASP A 133 -2.79 -34.34 30.37
CA ASP A 133 -3.12 -35.50 31.19
C ASP A 133 -1.85 -36.29 31.59
N GLU A 134 -0.86 -36.42 30.69
CA GLU A 134 0.45 -37.01 31.00
C GLU A 134 1.24 -36.20 32.04
N LEU A 135 1.19 -34.86 31.97
CA LEU A 135 1.84 -33.99 32.95
C LEU A 135 1.15 -34.03 34.32
N ALA A 136 -0.19 -34.05 34.34
CA ALA A 136 -0.94 -34.18 35.59
C ALA A 136 -0.65 -35.50 36.30
N ALA A 137 -0.50 -36.60 35.55
CA ALA A 137 -0.13 -37.91 36.10
C ALA A 137 1.32 -37.98 36.65
N LEU A 138 2.21 -37.07 36.21
CA LEU A 138 3.57 -36.94 36.72
C LEU A 138 3.67 -36.06 37.98
N ASP A 139 2.76 -35.10 38.14
CA ASP A 139 2.69 -34.24 39.34
C ASP A 139 1.97 -34.92 40.53
N ASP A 140 1.11 -35.91 40.28
CA ASP A 140 0.40 -36.70 41.29
C ASP A 140 1.16 -37.96 41.77
N ALA A 141 2.41 -38.15 41.33
CA ALA A 141 3.32 -39.26 41.70
C ALA A 141 4.44 -38.82 42.66
#